data_AF-A0A8H6CG96-F1
#
_entry.id   AF-A0A8H6CG96-F1
#
_cell.length_a   1.000
_cell.length_b   1.000
_cell.length_c   1.000
_cell.angle_alpha   90.00
_cell.angle_beta   90.00
_cell.angle_gamma   90.00
#
_symmetry.space_group_name_H-M   'P 1'
#
loop_
_entity.id
_entity.type
_entity.pdbx_description
1 polymer ?
#
loop_
_entity_poly.entity_id
_entity_poly.type
_entity_poly.pdbx_seq_one_letter_code
_entity_poly.pdbx_strand_id
1 'polypeptide(L)'
;MISPHLPLLGSDPAANSIKASSSLDSRRSLVLQADGHLGELDAPEVSDSFSPSVVDETLSSSNPRAQPHASLTFVNGLALVLGLQIGSGIFSAPSQVSNHVPSPGAAVLIWLVGGIMVWTGAASFIELGLAIPKNGGIQEYLKACYGDYLGFLFTWIWIAISKPCAMAMIAMIFAENLSIAAGPVDVLSAWEVKVLAILGLFLITCINCLGTIAGARAANAFLILKLLAVFSIAATGIVMGVTGRRSHETEPEWFASDPDPHRQTMLNWAKAGEYITAIYGALFCYGGWESIGFVAGEMTDPSRDLPRVINTAMFVAVSGFVLMNIALFMEFGLHVFGATGGTVYSLVVSASCLGALNANVFATGRLIVAASKNHYFPKFFGNDHCSAREEESLSTRKALQRFPALVSAGILWFAERTETLRWDKKVPMDF
;
A
#
# COMPACT_ATOMS: atom_id res chain seq x y z
N MET A 1 -31.64 35.47 -25.57
CA MET A 1 -30.97 36.71 -26.00
C MET A 1 -29.56 36.38 -26.45
N ILE A 2 -29.33 36.47 -27.77
CA ILE A 2 -28.09 36.87 -28.47
C ILE A 2 -26.77 36.15 -28.09
N SER A 3 -26.35 35.23 -28.97
CA SER A 3 -24.94 35.02 -29.34
C SER A 3 -24.51 36.14 -30.30
N PRO A 4 -23.21 36.54 -30.37
CA PRO A 4 -22.39 36.10 -31.53
C PRO A 4 -20.87 36.00 -31.17
N HIS A 5 -19.91 35.43 -31.90
CA HIS A 5 -19.66 35.23 -33.33
C HIS A 5 -18.77 33.99 -33.58
N LEU A 6 -19.07 33.30 -34.70
CA LEU A 6 -18.30 32.27 -35.43
C LEU A 6 -17.11 32.91 -36.21
N PRO A 7 -16.15 32.18 -36.85
CA PRO A 7 -16.47 31.24 -37.93
C PRO A 7 -15.64 29.95 -38.07
N LEU A 8 -16.35 28.93 -38.56
CA LEU A 8 -15.82 27.76 -39.25
C LEU A 8 -15.41 28.13 -40.68
N LEU A 9 -14.24 27.64 -41.10
CA LEU A 9 -13.80 27.38 -42.47
C LEU A 9 -13.20 25.97 -42.39
N GLY A 10 -13.55 24.97 -43.18
CA GLY A 10 -13.94 24.94 -44.59
C GLY A 10 -13.16 23.74 -45.15
N SER A 11 -13.88 22.72 -45.61
CA SER A 11 -13.35 21.48 -46.17
C SER A 11 -12.61 21.72 -47.49
N ASP A 12 -11.43 21.12 -47.66
CA ASP A 12 -10.93 20.72 -48.99
C ASP A 12 -10.06 19.45 -48.90
N PRO A 13 -10.33 18.39 -49.69
CA PRO A 13 -9.60 17.13 -49.66
C PRO A 13 -8.64 17.01 -50.84
N ALA A 14 -7.36 17.38 -50.65
CA ALA A 14 -6.21 16.87 -51.41
C ALA A 14 -4.97 17.72 -51.11
N ALA A 15 -4.01 17.17 -50.36
CA ALA A 15 -2.58 17.28 -50.66
C ALA A 15 -1.73 16.71 -49.51
N ASN A 16 -0.88 15.76 -49.88
CA ASN A 16 0.45 15.50 -49.34
C ASN A 16 0.57 14.67 -48.04
N SER A 17 0.66 13.36 -48.30
CA SER A 17 1.44 12.39 -47.55
C SER A 17 2.82 12.93 -47.13
N ILE A 18 3.11 12.91 -45.82
CA ILE A 18 4.48 12.90 -45.32
C ILE A 18 4.62 11.74 -44.33
N LYS A 19 5.48 10.80 -44.73
CA LYS A 19 5.91 9.62 -43.99
C LYS A 19 6.60 10.03 -42.68
N ALA A 20 6.11 9.57 -41.54
CA ALA A 20 6.84 9.57 -40.28
C ALA A 20 7.30 8.13 -39.97
N SER A 21 8.41 7.72 -40.57
CA SER A 21 9.11 6.47 -40.25
C SER A 21 10.60 6.59 -40.59
N SER A 22 11.42 7.18 -39.70
CA SER A 22 12.90 7.04 -39.75
C SER A 22 13.64 7.82 -38.63
N SER A 23 13.34 7.59 -37.35
CA SER A 23 14.18 8.16 -36.26
C SER A 23 14.68 7.16 -35.22
N LEU A 24 14.33 5.88 -35.35
CA LEU A 24 14.77 4.82 -34.43
C LEU A 24 15.91 3.94 -34.99
N ASP A 25 16.13 3.92 -36.30
CA ASP A 25 17.20 3.10 -36.91
C ASP A 25 18.58 3.80 -36.98
N SER A 26 18.65 5.13 -36.97
CA SER A 26 19.94 5.86 -37.06
C SER A 26 20.75 5.87 -35.76
N ARG A 27 20.19 5.45 -34.61
CA ARG A 27 20.93 5.34 -33.33
C ARG A 27 21.49 3.94 -33.07
N ARG A 28 21.03 2.90 -33.79
CA ARG A 28 21.57 1.54 -33.68
C ARG A 28 22.79 1.31 -34.57
N SER A 29 22.93 2.04 -35.68
CA SER A 29 24.07 1.91 -36.60
C SER A 29 25.37 2.58 -36.12
N LEU A 30 25.30 3.54 -35.20
CA LEU A 30 26.47 4.26 -34.67
C LEU A 30 27.20 3.53 -33.52
N VAL A 31 26.57 2.52 -32.92
CA VAL A 31 27.16 1.75 -31.80
C VAL A 31 27.83 0.44 -32.28
N LEU A 32 27.53 -0.01 -33.49
CA LEU A 32 28.07 -1.26 -34.06
C LEU A 32 29.24 -1.08 -35.03
N GLN A 33 29.75 0.14 -35.19
CA GLN A 33 30.83 0.46 -36.15
C GLN A 33 32.15 0.92 -35.49
N ALA A 34 32.27 0.76 -34.16
CA ALA A 34 33.47 1.15 -33.40
C ALA A 34 34.35 -0.02 -32.91
N ASP A 35 33.98 -1.28 -33.19
CA ASP A 35 34.69 -2.49 -32.74
C ASP A 35 35.46 -3.24 -33.85
N GLY A 36 35.78 -2.55 -34.96
CA GLY A 36 36.54 -3.16 -36.05
C GLY A 36 37.57 -2.18 -36.60
N HIS A 37 38.83 -2.38 -36.18
CA HIS A 37 40.09 -1.86 -36.74
C HIS A 37 40.94 -1.06 -35.75
N LEU A 38 41.80 -1.75 -34.99
CA LEU A 38 43.18 -1.31 -34.77
C LEU A 38 44.06 -2.57 -34.67
N GLY A 39 44.91 -2.74 -35.69
CA GLY A 39 45.91 -3.79 -35.78
C GLY A 39 47.18 -3.48 -35.01
N GLU A 40 48.02 -4.50 -34.94
CA GLU A 40 49.36 -4.55 -34.34
C GLU A 40 50.20 -3.30 -34.58
N LEU A 41 50.72 -2.72 -33.50
CA LEU A 41 51.88 -1.83 -33.51
C LEU A 41 52.82 -2.24 -32.38
N ASP A 42 54.05 -2.53 -32.76
CA ASP A 42 55.16 -3.03 -31.94
C ASP A 42 55.45 -2.15 -30.71
N ALA A 43 55.65 -2.83 -29.57
CA ALA A 43 56.15 -2.23 -28.34
C ALA A 43 57.69 -2.23 -28.33
N PRO A 44 58.37 -1.12 -27.95
CA PRO A 44 59.80 -1.17 -27.67
C PRO A 44 60.06 -1.70 -26.25
N GLU A 45 60.94 -2.68 -26.14
CA GLU A 45 61.53 -3.15 -24.89
C GLU A 45 62.33 -2.04 -24.20
N VAL A 46 62.09 -1.85 -22.90
CA VAL A 46 63.06 -1.25 -21.97
C VAL A 46 63.11 -2.11 -20.72
N SER A 47 64.30 -2.64 -20.46
CA SER A 47 64.69 -3.50 -19.37
C SER A 47 65.03 -2.74 -18.08
N ASP A 48 64.90 -3.48 -16.98
CA ASP A 48 65.66 -3.42 -15.73
C ASP A 48 65.35 -2.40 -14.61
N SER A 49 65.02 -3.01 -13.48
CA SER A 49 65.62 -2.84 -12.14
C SER A 49 64.82 -2.12 -11.04
N PHE A 50 64.76 -2.82 -9.90
CA PHE A 50 64.69 -2.38 -8.49
C PHE A 50 63.55 -2.97 -7.62
N SER A 51 64.02 -3.43 -6.45
CA SER A 51 63.51 -4.39 -5.47
C SER A 51 62.36 -3.87 -4.57
N PRO A 52 61.74 -4.72 -3.72
CA PRO A 52 60.54 -4.35 -2.97
C PRO A 52 60.91 -3.56 -1.72
N SER A 53 60.30 -2.40 -1.53
CA SER A 53 60.38 -1.64 -0.28
C SER A 53 59.00 -1.45 0.32
N VAL A 54 58.81 -2.10 1.47
CA VAL A 54 57.89 -1.75 2.56
C VAL A 54 57.85 -0.23 2.75
N VAL A 55 56.64 0.35 2.84
CA VAL A 55 56.23 1.41 3.79
C VAL A 55 54.75 1.78 3.54
N ASP A 56 54.05 1.96 4.66
CA ASP A 56 52.70 2.53 4.88
C ASP A 56 51.46 1.65 4.70
N GLU A 57 51.36 0.68 5.61
CA GLU A 57 50.13 0.51 6.42
C GLU A 57 49.77 1.84 7.10
N THR A 58 48.84 2.60 6.51
CA THR A 58 47.84 3.45 7.18
C THR A 58 47.10 4.23 6.09
N LEU A 59 45.78 4.34 6.19
CA LEU A 59 44.84 4.99 5.24
C LEU A 59 44.19 4.04 4.20
N SER A 60 43.29 3.18 4.67
CA SER A 60 41.87 3.30 4.33
C SER A 60 41.09 2.12 4.90
N SER A 61 40.91 2.13 6.23
CA SER A 61 39.75 1.49 6.84
C SER A 61 38.50 2.30 6.46
N SER A 62 38.10 2.26 5.18
CA SER A 62 36.72 2.56 4.84
C SER A 62 35.91 1.40 5.40
N ASN A 63 35.36 1.59 6.61
CA ASN A 63 34.26 0.79 7.12
C ASN A 63 33.32 0.53 5.93
N PRO A 64 33.06 -0.73 5.53
CA PRO A 64 31.92 -0.98 4.66
C PRO A 64 30.73 -0.41 5.42
N ARG A 65 30.13 0.66 4.89
CA ARG A 65 28.88 1.23 5.42
C ARG A 65 27.98 0.04 5.68
N ALA A 66 27.62 -0.17 6.96
CA ALA A 66 26.76 -1.26 7.37
C ALA A 66 25.55 -1.29 6.43
N GLN A 67 25.55 -2.25 5.51
CA GLN A 67 24.36 -2.53 4.74
C GLN A 67 23.32 -3.00 5.77
N PRO A 68 22.09 -2.49 5.74
CA PRO A 68 21.05 -2.98 6.64
C PRO A 68 21.00 -4.50 6.50
N HIS A 69 21.20 -5.22 7.60
CA HIS A 69 21.25 -6.67 7.58
C HIS A 69 19.94 -7.19 6.97
N ALA A 70 20.04 -7.88 5.83
CA ALA A 70 18.90 -8.48 5.15
C ALA A 70 18.22 -9.50 6.06
N SER A 71 17.16 -9.06 6.75
CA SER A 71 16.48 -9.79 7.83
C SER A 71 15.04 -10.14 7.48
N LEU A 72 14.52 -9.62 6.36
CA LEU A 72 13.12 -9.78 6.01
C LEU A 72 12.90 -11.06 5.18
N THR A 73 12.27 -12.04 5.83
CA THR A 73 11.92 -13.33 5.22
C THR A 73 10.64 -13.24 4.38
N PHE A 74 10.42 -14.23 3.51
CA PHE A 74 9.13 -14.44 2.80
C PHE A 74 7.90 -14.28 3.70
N VAL A 75 7.90 -14.88 4.90
CA VAL A 75 6.74 -14.84 5.81
C VAL A 75 6.48 -13.42 6.31
N ASN A 76 7.54 -12.68 6.63
CA ASN A 76 7.45 -11.29 7.06
C ASN A 76 6.92 -10.40 5.92
N GLY A 77 7.41 -10.61 4.69
CA GLY A 77 6.92 -9.91 3.50
C GLY A 77 5.46 -10.21 3.19
N LEU A 78 5.05 -11.48 3.28
CA LEU A 78 3.66 -11.90 3.08
C LEU A 78 2.73 -11.32 4.15
N ALA A 79 3.16 -11.32 5.42
CA ALA A 79 2.41 -10.72 6.51
C ALA A 79 2.24 -9.20 6.33
N LEU A 80 3.28 -8.52 5.85
CA LEU A 80 3.25 -7.09 5.56
C LEU A 80 2.24 -6.77 4.45
N VAL A 81 2.28 -7.49 3.33
CA VAL A 81 1.35 -7.26 2.20
C VAL A 81 -0.08 -7.62 2.59
N LEU A 82 -0.32 -8.82 3.14
CA LEU A 82 -1.66 -9.25 3.52
C LEU A 82 -2.25 -8.39 4.64
N GLY A 83 -1.43 -7.88 5.56
CA GLY A 83 -1.87 -7.00 6.65
C GLY A 83 -2.42 -5.66 6.17
N LEU A 84 -1.90 -5.17 5.04
CA LEU A 84 -2.36 -3.94 4.39
C LEU A 84 -3.57 -4.19 3.47
N GLN A 85 -3.54 -5.28 2.70
CA GLN A 85 -4.56 -5.57 1.69
C GLN A 85 -5.85 -6.17 2.30
N ILE A 86 -5.70 -7.08 3.27
CA ILE A 86 -6.83 -7.59 4.05
C ILE A 86 -7.02 -6.67 5.24
N GLY A 87 -7.83 -5.63 5.03
CA GLY A 87 -8.12 -4.60 6.02
C GLY A 87 -9.60 -4.45 6.30
N SER A 88 -10.02 -3.20 6.47
CA SER A 88 -11.44 -2.83 6.63
C SER A 88 -12.25 -3.00 5.35
N GLY A 89 -11.59 -2.92 4.18
CA GLY A 89 -12.22 -2.96 2.86
C GLY A 89 -13.02 -4.23 2.61
N ILE A 90 -12.51 -5.40 3.01
CA ILE A 90 -13.21 -6.69 2.81
C ILE A 90 -14.55 -6.80 3.54
N PHE A 91 -14.74 -6.02 4.59
CA PHE A 91 -15.95 -6.05 5.40
C PHE A 91 -16.93 -4.92 5.10
N SER A 92 -16.45 -3.81 4.55
CA SER A 92 -17.24 -2.57 4.36
C SER A 92 -17.49 -2.23 2.89
N ALA A 93 -16.54 -2.53 1.99
CA ALA A 93 -16.68 -2.22 0.57
C ALA A 93 -17.68 -3.11 -0.19
N PRO A 94 -17.97 -4.37 0.19
CA PRO A 94 -18.97 -5.18 -0.53
C PRO A 94 -20.32 -4.49 -0.71
N SER A 95 -20.85 -3.82 0.33
CA SER A 95 -22.12 -3.10 0.23
C SER A 95 -22.02 -1.90 -0.72
N GLN A 96 -20.92 -1.14 -0.66
CA GLN A 96 -20.67 -0.01 -1.55
C GLN A 96 -20.55 -0.45 -3.01
N VAL A 97 -19.81 -1.53 -3.29
CA VAL A 97 -19.68 -2.11 -4.64
C VAL A 97 -21.03 -2.64 -5.13
N SER A 98 -21.75 -3.38 -4.30
CA SER A 98 -23.07 -3.91 -4.62
C SER A 98 -24.09 -2.80 -4.92
N ASN A 99 -23.97 -1.65 -4.26
CA ASN A 99 -24.82 -0.51 -4.53
C ASN A 99 -24.59 0.13 -5.90
N HIS A 100 -23.54 -0.20 -6.65
CA HIS A 100 -23.29 0.36 -7.99
C HIS A 100 -23.46 -0.67 -9.11
N VAL A 101 -24.00 -1.85 -8.80
CA VAL A 101 -24.24 -2.92 -9.77
C VAL A 101 -25.65 -3.49 -9.63
N PRO A 102 -26.23 -4.01 -10.72
CA PRO A 102 -27.64 -4.40 -10.73
C PRO A 102 -27.91 -5.76 -10.07
N SER A 103 -26.89 -6.60 -9.86
CA SER A 103 -27.08 -7.97 -9.39
C SER A 103 -25.91 -8.52 -8.57
N PRO A 104 -26.15 -9.54 -7.71
CA PRO A 104 -25.11 -10.21 -6.93
C PRO A 104 -23.96 -10.78 -7.78
N GLY A 105 -24.29 -11.41 -8.91
CA GLY A 105 -23.30 -11.97 -9.84
C GLY A 105 -22.46 -10.88 -10.49
N ALA A 106 -23.05 -9.72 -10.81
CA ALA A 106 -22.29 -8.57 -11.28
C ALA A 106 -21.32 -8.07 -10.19
N ALA A 107 -21.73 -7.99 -8.92
CA ALA A 107 -20.85 -7.60 -7.82
C ALA A 107 -19.65 -8.54 -7.69
N VAL A 108 -19.88 -9.86 -7.70
CA VAL A 108 -18.80 -10.87 -7.65
C VAL A 108 -17.86 -10.75 -8.84
N LEU A 109 -18.38 -10.49 -10.04
CA LEU A 109 -17.56 -10.26 -11.24
C LEU A 109 -16.70 -9.00 -11.11
N ILE A 110 -17.21 -7.92 -10.50
CA ILE A 110 -16.41 -6.70 -10.26
C ILE A 110 -15.21 -7.01 -9.37
N TRP A 111 -15.40 -7.80 -8.31
CA TRP A 111 -14.29 -8.24 -7.45
C TRP A 111 -13.26 -9.08 -8.23
N LEU A 112 -13.72 -10.02 -9.04
CA LEU A 112 -12.83 -10.84 -9.87
C LEU A 112 -12.05 -10.00 -10.89
N VAL A 113 -12.73 -9.14 -11.64
CA VAL A 113 -12.11 -8.28 -12.67
C VAL A 113 -11.16 -7.28 -12.03
N GLY A 114 -11.58 -6.59 -10.96
CA GLY A 114 -10.73 -5.66 -10.22
C GLY A 114 -9.48 -6.36 -9.65
N GLY A 115 -9.66 -7.58 -9.13
CA GLY A 115 -8.55 -8.40 -8.61
C GLY A 115 -7.55 -8.77 -9.69
N ILE A 116 -8.01 -9.23 -10.86
CA ILE A 116 -7.16 -9.55 -12.01
C ILE A 116 -6.44 -8.29 -12.50
N MET A 117 -7.14 -7.15 -12.60
CA MET A 117 -6.53 -5.88 -13.00
C MET A 117 -5.38 -5.49 -12.07
N VAL A 118 -5.59 -5.51 -10.75
CA VAL A 118 -4.50 -5.22 -9.79
C VAL A 118 -3.39 -6.25 -9.87
N TRP A 119 -3.71 -7.53 -10.05
CA TRP A 119 -2.69 -8.58 -10.14
C TRP A 119 -1.80 -8.39 -11.37
N THR A 120 -2.37 -8.06 -12.54
CA THR A 120 -1.56 -7.75 -13.73
C THR A 120 -0.67 -6.52 -13.53
N GLY A 121 -1.16 -5.49 -12.84
CA GLY A 121 -0.35 -4.34 -12.44
C GLY A 121 0.79 -4.74 -11.50
N ALA A 122 0.48 -5.46 -10.42
CA ALA A 122 1.46 -5.93 -9.44
C ALA A 122 2.52 -6.84 -10.07
N ALA A 123 2.15 -7.67 -11.05
CA ALA A 123 3.09 -8.51 -11.80
C ALA A 123 4.13 -7.68 -12.56
N SER A 124 3.72 -6.58 -13.22
CA SER A 124 4.66 -5.65 -13.86
C SER A 124 5.63 -5.01 -12.85
N PHE A 125 5.16 -4.74 -11.62
CA PHE A 125 6.01 -4.19 -10.57
C PHE A 125 6.97 -5.22 -9.94
N ILE A 126 6.73 -6.53 -10.10
CA ILE A 126 7.71 -7.56 -9.74
C ILE A 126 8.96 -7.36 -10.60
N GLU A 127 8.84 -7.19 -11.91
CA GLU A 127 9.98 -7.01 -12.82
C GLU A 127 10.80 -5.78 -12.44
N LEU A 128 10.13 -4.67 -12.13
CA LEU A 128 10.79 -3.45 -11.66
C LEU A 128 11.49 -3.65 -10.31
N GLY A 129 10.86 -4.33 -9.36
CA GLY A 129 11.45 -4.59 -8.04
C GLY A 129 12.61 -5.58 -8.09
N LEU A 130 12.64 -6.49 -9.07
CA LEU A 130 13.77 -7.37 -9.35
C LEU A 130 14.92 -6.62 -10.01
N ALA A 131 14.63 -5.68 -10.93
CA ALA A 131 15.63 -4.86 -11.58
C ALA A 131 16.24 -3.81 -10.63
N ILE A 132 15.45 -3.28 -9.69
CA ILE A 132 15.84 -2.23 -8.76
C ILE A 132 15.49 -2.66 -7.32
N PRO A 133 16.26 -3.57 -6.71
CA PRO A 133 16.01 -4.09 -5.36
C PRO A 133 16.48 -3.08 -4.29
N LYS A 134 15.95 -1.86 -4.33
CA LYS A 134 16.23 -0.79 -3.37
C LYS A 134 15.00 -0.49 -2.53
N ASN A 135 15.23 -0.07 -1.29
CA ASN A 135 14.16 0.42 -0.42
C ASN A 135 13.59 1.73 -0.98
N GLY A 136 12.27 1.79 -1.10
CA GLY A 136 11.53 2.97 -1.57
C GLY A 136 10.47 2.66 -2.63
N GLY A 137 10.49 1.46 -3.19
CA GLY A 137 9.45 0.94 -4.08
C GLY A 137 9.22 1.84 -5.29
N ILE A 138 7.96 2.23 -5.51
CA ILE A 138 7.54 3.02 -6.68
C ILE A 138 8.33 4.33 -6.83
N GLN A 139 8.73 4.96 -5.72
CA GLN A 139 9.58 6.15 -5.75
C GLN A 139 10.91 5.90 -6.47
N GLU A 140 11.61 4.82 -6.12
CA GLU A 140 12.91 4.48 -6.70
C GLU A 140 12.77 4.08 -8.16
N TYR A 141 11.66 3.42 -8.52
CA TYR A 141 11.38 3.05 -9.90
C TYR A 141 11.16 4.28 -10.77
N LEU A 142 10.34 5.23 -10.30
CA LEU A 142 10.10 6.49 -11.02
C LEU A 142 11.36 7.33 -11.13
N LYS A 143 12.17 7.38 -10.07
CA LYS A 143 13.47 8.03 -10.08
C LYS A 143 14.40 7.42 -11.14
N ALA A 144 14.47 6.10 -11.23
CA ALA A 144 15.32 5.41 -12.19
C ALA A 144 14.86 5.63 -13.65
N CYS A 145 13.55 5.66 -13.89
CA CYS A 145 13.00 5.82 -15.24
C CYS A 145 12.96 7.28 -15.73
N TYR A 146 12.65 8.23 -14.84
CA TYR A 146 12.28 9.59 -15.21
C TYR A 146 13.02 10.68 -14.42
N GLY A 147 13.94 10.29 -13.54
CA GLY A 147 14.75 11.21 -12.74
C GLY A 147 14.09 11.68 -11.44
N ASP A 148 14.85 12.46 -10.67
CA ASP A 148 14.49 12.84 -9.30
C ASP A 148 13.20 13.65 -9.19
N TYR A 149 12.83 14.43 -10.21
CA TYR A 149 11.62 15.25 -10.16
C TYR A 149 10.34 14.41 -10.07
N LEU A 150 10.20 13.36 -10.89
CA LEU A 150 9.01 12.49 -10.83
C LEU A 150 9.03 11.59 -9.59
N GLY A 151 10.21 11.15 -9.16
CA GLY A 151 10.36 10.47 -7.87
C GLY A 151 9.86 11.33 -6.72
N PHE A 152 10.29 12.59 -6.65
CA PHE A 152 9.84 13.57 -5.65
C PHE A 152 8.33 13.82 -5.72
N LEU A 153 7.79 14.09 -6.92
CA LEU A 153 6.38 14.44 -7.09
C LEU A 153 5.46 13.30 -6.64
N PHE A 154 5.80 12.06 -7.03
CA PHE A 154 5.06 10.87 -6.60
C PHE A 154 5.09 10.74 -5.07
N THR A 155 6.28 10.80 -4.47
CA THR A 155 6.46 10.69 -3.02
C THR A 155 5.70 11.76 -2.26
N TRP A 156 5.69 12.99 -2.76
CA TRP A 156 4.95 14.09 -2.16
C TRP A 156 3.43 13.82 -2.18
N ILE A 157 2.86 13.46 -3.34
CA ILE A 157 1.43 13.14 -3.45
C ILE A 157 1.07 11.94 -2.57
N TRP A 158 1.93 10.94 -2.53
CA TRP A 158 1.67 9.71 -1.80
C TRP A 158 1.68 9.92 -0.28
N ILE A 159 2.68 10.64 0.24
CA ILE A 159 2.81 10.92 1.68
C ILE A 159 1.83 12.01 2.14
N ALA A 160 1.66 13.08 1.38
CA ALA A 160 0.85 14.23 1.80
C ALA A 160 -0.66 14.03 1.58
N ILE A 161 -1.05 13.24 0.57
CA ILE A 161 -2.46 13.11 0.17
C ILE A 161 -2.93 11.66 0.35
N SER A 162 -2.27 10.71 -0.32
CA SER A 162 -2.81 9.35 -0.46
C SER A 162 -2.83 8.58 0.85
N LYS A 163 -1.71 8.56 1.61
CA LYS A 163 -1.62 7.85 2.89
C LYS A 163 -2.53 8.44 3.98
N PRO A 164 -2.58 9.77 4.20
CA PRO A 164 -3.52 10.37 5.15
C PRO A 164 -4.98 10.09 4.79
N CYS A 165 -5.35 10.18 3.51
CA CYS A 165 -6.71 9.88 3.05
C CYS A 165 -7.10 8.42 3.33
N ALA A 166 -6.22 7.47 3.01
CA ALA A 166 -6.44 6.04 3.29
C ALA A 166 -6.61 5.78 4.79
N MET A 167 -5.76 6.35 5.64
CA MET A 167 -5.87 6.20 7.10
C MET A 167 -7.15 6.84 7.65
N ALA A 168 -7.56 7.99 7.12
CA ALA A 168 -8.81 8.65 7.52
C ALA A 168 -10.04 7.79 7.16
N MET A 169 -10.08 7.21 5.96
CA MET A 169 -11.17 6.29 5.56
C MET A 169 -11.23 5.06 6.48
N ILE A 170 -10.08 4.42 6.75
CA ILE A 170 -10.04 3.24 7.63
C ILE A 170 -10.49 3.61 9.06
N ALA A 171 -10.07 4.78 9.57
CA ALA A 171 -10.46 5.26 10.89
C ALA A 171 -11.96 5.58 11.00
N MET A 172 -12.57 6.10 9.92
CA MET A 172 -14.02 6.30 9.85
C MET A 172 -14.77 4.96 9.91
N ILE A 173 -14.35 3.96 9.10
CA ILE A 173 -14.97 2.63 9.10
C ILE A 173 -14.84 1.97 10.49
N PHE A 174 -13.69 2.14 11.16
CA PHE A 174 -13.51 1.71 12.55
C PHE A 174 -14.57 2.33 13.47
N ALA A 175 -14.72 3.65 13.44
CA ALA A 175 -15.62 4.36 14.33
C ALA A 175 -17.09 4.03 14.07
N GLU A 176 -17.48 3.92 12.81
CA GLU A 176 -18.83 3.53 12.39
C GLU A 176 -19.17 2.11 12.88
N ASN A 177 -18.29 1.13 12.66
CA ASN A 177 -18.54 -0.24 13.11
C ASN A 177 -18.52 -0.35 14.65
N LEU A 178 -17.66 0.41 15.33
CA LEU A 178 -17.63 0.43 16.79
C LEU A 178 -18.90 1.08 17.36
N SER A 179 -19.45 2.10 16.67
CA SER A 179 -20.72 2.72 17.03
C SER A 179 -21.89 1.75 16.90
N ILE A 180 -21.94 0.96 15.82
CA ILE A 180 -22.96 -0.08 15.59
C ILE A 180 -22.86 -1.17 16.68
N ALA A 181 -21.65 -1.51 17.12
CA ALA A 181 -21.46 -2.48 18.20
C ALA A 181 -21.90 -1.95 19.58
N ALA A 182 -21.84 -0.64 19.82
CA ALA A 182 -22.10 -0.02 21.11
C ALA A 182 -23.60 0.15 21.45
N GLY A 183 -24.50 0.05 20.47
CA GLY A 183 -25.94 0.18 20.68
C GLY A 183 -26.69 0.59 19.41
N PRO A 184 -27.99 0.92 19.50
CA PRO A 184 -28.79 1.33 18.35
C PRO A 184 -28.13 2.49 17.58
N VAL A 185 -28.27 2.46 16.26
CA VAL A 185 -27.55 3.29 15.26
C VAL A 185 -27.73 4.81 15.44
N ASP A 186 -28.64 5.25 16.31
CA ASP A 186 -28.96 6.66 16.56
C ASP A 186 -28.27 7.28 17.79
N VAL A 187 -27.39 6.54 18.48
CA VAL A 187 -26.78 7.01 19.75
C VAL A 187 -25.65 8.02 19.54
N LEU A 188 -24.93 7.95 18.43
CA LEU A 188 -23.76 8.80 18.15
C LEU A 188 -24.02 9.71 16.96
N SER A 189 -23.93 11.01 17.19
CA SER A 189 -23.94 12.02 16.16
C SER A 189 -22.68 11.96 15.28
N ALA A 190 -22.76 12.53 14.07
CA ALA A 190 -21.67 12.49 13.10
C ALA A 190 -20.34 13.10 13.60
N TRP A 191 -20.38 14.01 14.59
CA TRP A 191 -19.15 14.56 15.18
C TRP A 191 -18.51 13.59 16.17
N GLU A 192 -19.31 12.82 16.92
CA GLU A 192 -18.82 11.86 17.91
C GLU A 192 -18.12 10.68 17.22
N VAL A 193 -18.66 10.21 16.09
CA VAL A 193 -18.02 9.19 15.25
C VAL A 193 -16.66 9.68 14.75
N LYS A 194 -16.54 10.94 14.33
CA LYS A 194 -15.26 11.53 13.91
C LYS A 194 -14.26 11.62 15.06
N VAL A 195 -14.70 12.00 16.26
CA VAL A 195 -13.84 12.02 17.45
C VAL A 195 -13.35 10.62 17.79
N LEU A 196 -14.23 9.61 17.72
CA LEU A 196 -13.86 8.21 17.93
C LEU A 196 -12.82 7.73 16.90
N ALA A 197 -12.97 8.11 15.63
CA ALA A 197 -12.00 7.82 14.58
C ALA A 197 -10.61 8.44 14.89
N ILE A 198 -10.59 9.71 15.31
CA ILE A 198 -9.35 10.41 15.71
C ILE A 198 -8.70 9.72 16.91
N LEU A 199 -9.49 9.33 17.92
CA LEU A 199 -9.00 8.61 19.09
C LEU A 199 -8.41 7.24 18.73
N GLY A 200 -9.06 6.49 17.83
CA GLY A 200 -8.55 5.20 17.35
C GLY A 200 -7.22 5.34 16.59
N LEU A 201 -7.12 6.32 15.70
CA LEU A 201 -5.87 6.62 14.98
C LEU A 201 -4.76 7.08 15.92
N PHE A 202 -5.09 7.94 16.89
CA PHE A 202 -4.14 8.42 17.89
C PHE A 202 -3.61 7.27 18.77
N LEU A 203 -4.50 6.38 19.23
CA LEU A 203 -4.14 5.20 20.02
C LEU A 203 -3.14 4.31 19.28
N ILE A 204 -3.42 3.97 18.01
CA ILE A 204 -2.53 3.14 17.20
C ILE A 204 -1.20 3.84 16.97
N THR A 205 -1.21 5.15 16.71
CA THR A 205 0.01 5.93 16.55
C THR A 205 0.86 5.89 17.83
N CYS A 206 0.24 6.07 18.99
CA CYS A 206 0.93 5.96 20.28
C CYS A 206 1.51 4.56 20.50
N ILE A 207 0.77 3.49 20.18
CA ILE A 207 1.26 2.11 20.30
C ILE A 207 2.51 1.91 19.44
N ASN A 208 2.51 2.40 18.19
CA ASN A 208 3.67 2.28 17.30
C ASN A 208 4.88 3.05 17.80
N CYS A 209 4.67 4.23 18.39
CA CYS A 209 5.76 5.02 18.94
C CYS A 209 6.29 4.49 20.29
N LEU A 210 5.48 3.78 21.09
CA LEU A 210 5.89 3.19 22.37
C LEU A 210 6.82 1.98 22.20
N GLY A 211 6.87 1.36 21.02
CA GLY A 211 7.86 0.34 20.69
C GLY A 211 7.54 -0.43 19.41
N THR A 212 8.52 -0.54 18.52
CA THR A 212 8.44 -1.25 17.23
C THR A 212 8.03 -2.72 17.38
N ILE A 213 8.50 -3.39 18.45
CA ILE A 213 8.15 -4.80 18.74
C ILE A 213 6.67 -4.94 19.13
N ALA A 214 6.14 -3.98 19.90
CA ALA A 214 4.73 -4.00 20.28
C ALA A 214 3.83 -3.75 19.06
N GLY A 215 4.20 -2.78 18.20
CA GLY A 215 3.54 -2.52 16.93
C GLY A 215 3.54 -3.73 16.00
N ALA A 216 4.67 -4.41 15.85
CA ALA A 216 4.79 -5.62 15.03
C ALA A 216 3.98 -6.80 15.59
N ARG A 217 4.01 -7.03 16.91
CA ARG A 217 3.18 -8.07 17.56
C ARG A 217 1.69 -7.78 17.41
N ALA A 218 1.27 -6.53 17.56
CA ALA A 218 -0.10 -6.11 17.34
C ALA A 218 -0.51 -6.33 15.87
N ALA A 219 0.36 -5.99 14.90
CA ALA A 219 0.11 -6.22 13.47
C ALA A 219 -0.14 -7.71 13.19
N ASN A 220 0.72 -8.59 13.71
CA ASN A 220 0.60 -10.04 13.52
C ASN A 220 -0.67 -10.60 14.17
N ALA A 221 -1.00 -10.16 15.38
CA ALA A 221 -2.23 -10.58 16.06
C ALA A 221 -3.47 -10.15 15.29
N PHE A 222 -3.52 -8.90 14.82
CA PHE A 222 -4.64 -8.42 14.00
C PHE A 222 -4.71 -9.14 12.66
N LEU A 223 -3.58 -9.42 12.00
CA LEU A 223 -3.56 -10.19 10.75
C LEU A 223 -4.17 -11.57 10.94
N ILE A 224 -3.76 -12.31 11.98
CA ILE A 224 -4.32 -13.64 12.26
C ILE A 224 -5.83 -13.56 12.50
N LEU A 225 -6.27 -12.58 13.31
CA LEU A 225 -7.69 -12.38 13.59
C LEU A 225 -8.50 -12.10 12.31
N LYS A 226 -7.97 -11.25 11.43
CA LYS A 226 -8.60 -10.92 10.14
C LYS A 226 -8.69 -12.12 9.21
N LEU A 227 -7.60 -12.88 9.08
CA LEU A 227 -7.57 -14.07 8.25
C LEU A 227 -8.57 -15.11 8.77
N LEU A 228 -8.59 -15.35 10.08
CA LEU A 228 -9.57 -16.26 10.70
C LEU A 228 -11.01 -15.79 10.45
N ALA A 229 -11.29 -14.49 10.52
CA ALA A 229 -12.61 -13.94 10.22
C ALA A 229 -12.99 -14.16 8.74
N VAL A 230 -12.09 -13.89 7.80
CA VAL A 230 -12.36 -14.11 6.36
C VAL A 230 -12.55 -15.60 6.06
N PHE A 231 -11.69 -16.47 6.60
CA PHE A 231 -11.79 -17.90 6.37
C PHE A 231 -13.01 -18.53 7.04
N SER A 232 -13.43 -18.08 8.22
CA SER A 232 -14.64 -18.60 8.87
C SER A 232 -15.90 -18.27 8.09
N ILE A 233 -15.97 -17.06 7.53
CA ILE A 233 -17.07 -16.63 6.66
C ILE A 233 -17.08 -17.45 5.37
N ALA A 234 -15.92 -17.58 4.72
CA ALA A 234 -15.79 -18.38 3.50
C ALA A 234 -16.16 -19.87 3.72
N ALA A 235 -15.64 -20.49 4.79
CA ALA A 235 -15.92 -21.88 5.12
C ALA A 235 -17.41 -22.11 5.40
N THR A 236 -18.05 -21.20 6.13
CA THR A 236 -19.49 -21.33 6.41
C THR A 236 -20.32 -21.17 5.15
N GLY A 237 -19.99 -20.22 4.28
CA GLY A 237 -20.63 -20.06 2.97
C GLY A 237 -20.56 -21.34 2.13
N ILE A 238 -19.39 -21.99 2.08
CA ILE A 238 -19.22 -23.28 1.39
C ILE A 238 -20.07 -24.37 2.04
N VAL A 239 -20.04 -24.49 3.37
CA VAL A 239 -20.82 -25.52 4.09
C VAL A 239 -22.32 -25.34 3.85
N MET A 240 -22.83 -24.12 3.91
CA MET A 240 -24.25 -23.84 3.60
C MET A 240 -24.58 -24.13 2.13
N GLY A 241 -23.68 -23.77 1.22
CA GLY A 241 -23.80 -24.08 -0.21
C GLY A 241 -23.92 -25.58 -0.48
N VAL A 242 -23.08 -26.39 0.19
CA VAL A 242 -23.03 -27.85 0.01
C VAL A 242 -24.13 -28.59 0.77
N THR A 243 -24.43 -28.17 2.01
CA THR A 243 -25.43 -28.86 2.86
C THR A 243 -26.87 -28.53 2.51
N GLY A 244 -27.10 -27.52 1.65
CA GLY A 244 -28.45 -27.09 1.27
C GLY A 244 -29.27 -26.51 2.44
N ARG A 245 -28.65 -26.32 3.61
CA ARG A 245 -29.26 -25.69 4.80
C ARG A 245 -29.28 -24.17 4.64
N ARG A 246 -30.02 -23.73 3.62
CA ARG A 246 -30.26 -22.31 3.36
C ARG A 246 -31.48 -21.86 4.13
N SER A 247 -31.50 -20.63 4.61
CA SER A 247 -32.74 -19.98 5.05
C SER A 247 -33.72 -20.06 3.88
N HIS A 248 -34.88 -20.63 4.15
CA HIS A 248 -35.88 -20.95 3.15
C HIS A 248 -36.61 -19.66 2.77
N GLU A 249 -36.12 -18.84 1.82
CA GLU A 249 -37.00 -17.86 1.16
C GLU A 249 -36.62 -17.33 -0.23
N THR A 250 -35.42 -17.44 -0.78
CA THR A 250 -35.18 -17.34 -2.25
C THR A 250 -33.72 -17.62 -2.59
N GLU A 251 -33.44 -18.37 -3.66
CA GLU A 251 -32.09 -18.34 -4.22
C GLU A 251 -31.79 -16.92 -4.72
N PRO A 252 -30.61 -16.33 -4.42
CA PRO A 252 -30.27 -15.04 -4.99
C PRO A 252 -30.28 -15.18 -6.51
N GLU A 253 -31.12 -14.40 -7.19
CA GLU A 253 -31.11 -14.31 -8.64
C GLU A 253 -29.81 -13.63 -9.08
N TRP A 254 -28.76 -14.42 -9.28
CA TRP A 254 -27.39 -13.96 -9.50
C TRP A 254 -27.25 -12.93 -10.63
N PHE A 255 -28.10 -13.03 -11.65
CA PHE A 255 -28.08 -12.14 -12.81
C PHE A 255 -29.45 -11.51 -13.10
N ALA A 256 -30.24 -11.25 -12.06
CA ALA A 256 -31.49 -10.51 -12.18
C ALA A 256 -31.29 -9.12 -12.80
N SER A 257 -32.38 -8.59 -13.34
CA SER A 257 -32.45 -7.17 -13.69
C SER A 257 -32.48 -6.32 -12.42
N ASP A 258 -31.88 -5.13 -12.49
CA ASP A 258 -31.79 -4.21 -11.36
C ASP A 258 -33.18 -3.96 -10.75
N PRO A 259 -33.39 -4.18 -9.44
CA PRO A 259 -34.70 -3.95 -8.84
C PRO A 259 -35.12 -2.47 -8.85
N ASP A 260 -34.19 -1.52 -9.05
CA ASP A 260 -34.49 -0.09 -9.14
C ASP A 260 -34.91 0.32 -10.57
N PRO A 261 -36.17 0.72 -10.80
CA PRO A 261 -36.67 1.16 -12.11
C PRO A 261 -35.90 2.36 -12.68
N HIS A 262 -35.34 3.21 -11.81
CA HIS A 262 -34.54 4.36 -12.23
C HIS A 262 -33.22 3.90 -12.88
N ARG A 263 -32.57 2.87 -12.32
CA ARG A 263 -31.34 2.30 -12.89
C ARG A 263 -31.58 1.53 -14.17
N GLN A 264 -32.72 0.85 -14.27
CA GLN A 264 -33.12 0.21 -15.53
C GLN A 264 -33.25 1.22 -16.68
N THR A 265 -33.78 2.42 -16.39
CA THR A 265 -34.01 3.50 -17.36
C THR A 265 -32.83 4.44 -17.58
N MET A 266 -31.74 4.29 -16.81
CA MET A 266 -30.51 5.07 -17.01
C MET A 266 -29.92 4.89 -18.41
N LEU A 267 -29.35 5.97 -18.93
CA LEU A 267 -28.58 5.97 -20.17
C LEU A 267 -27.38 5.01 -20.06
N ASN A 268 -27.02 4.34 -21.15
CA ASN A 268 -25.92 3.36 -21.17
C ASN A 268 -24.58 3.92 -20.63
N TRP A 269 -24.30 5.20 -20.88
CA TRP A 269 -23.10 5.87 -20.34
C TRP A 269 -23.15 6.01 -18.81
N ALA A 270 -24.32 6.32 -18.24
CA ALA A 270 -24.49 6.39 -16.79
C ALA A 270 -24.30 5.01 -16.15
N LYS A 271 -24.88 3.96 -16.75
CA LYS A 271 -24.67 2.56 -16.32
C LYS A 271 -23.19 2.18 -16.33
N ALA A 272 -22.43 2.56 -17.37
CA ALA A 272 -20.99 2.33 -17.42
C ALA A 272 -20.25 3.06 -16.27
N GLY A 273 -20.67 4.28 -15.92
CA GLY A 273 -20.14 5.04 -14.78
C GLY A 273 -20.33 4.33 -13.44
N GLU A 274 -21.48 3.71 -13.22
CA GLU A 274 -21.77 2.90 -12.02
C GLU A 274 -20.82 1.70 -11.92
N TYR A 275 -20.66 0.93 -13.01
CA TYR A 275 -19.70 -0.18 -13.05
C TYR A 275 -18.25 0.27 -12.81
N ILE A 276 -17.83 1.41 -13.37
CA ILE A 276 -16.49 1.96 -13.15
C ILE A 276 -16.32 2.37 -11.68
N THR A 277 -17.33 2.96 -11.06
CA THR A 277 -17.32 3.31 -9.63
C THR A 277 -17.20 2.07 -8.75
N ALA A 278 -17.92 1.01 -9.10
CA ALA A 278 -17.81 -0.30 -8.45
C ALA A 278 -16.39 -0.88 -8.56
N ILE A 279 -15.79 -0.82 -9.75
CA ILE A 279 -14.39 -1.24 -9.98
C ILE A 279 -13.43 -0.42 -9.13
N TYR A 280 -13.57 0.90 -9.05
CA TYR A 280 -12.72 1.74 -8.19
C TYR A 280 -12.80 1.32 -6.72
N GLY A 281 -13.99 0.97 -6.23
CA GLY A 281 -14.18 0.41 -4.89
C GLY A 281 -13.41 -0.89 -4.68
N ALA A 282 -13.43 -1.80 -5.67
CA ALA A 282 -12.67 -3.04 -5.62
C ALA A 282 -11.15 -2.80 -5.70
N LEU A 283 -10.68 -1.93 -6.60
CA LEU A 283 -9.26 -1.58 -6.77
C LEU A 283 -8.68 -1.02 -5.48
N PHE A 284 -9.41 -0.16 -4.77
CA PHE A 284 -9.01 0.36 -3.47
C PHE A 284 -8.72 -0.75 -2.45
N CYS A 285 -9.59 -1.77 -2.41
CA CYS A 285 -9.47 -2.87 -1.47
C CYS A 285 -8.34 -3.85 -1.80
N TYR A 286 -7.93 -3.92 -3.07
CA TYR A 286 -6.74 -4.66 -3.49
C TYR A 286 -5.44 -3.84 -3.41
N GLY A 287 -5.47 -2.61 -2.87
CA GLY A 287 -4.25 -1.87 -2.55
C GLY A 287 -3.46 -2.54 -1.41
N GLY A 288 -2.14 -2.35 -1.39
CA GLY A 288 -1.27 -2.85 -0.31
C GLY A 288 -0.10 -3.71 -0.80
N TRP A 289 -0.20 -4.30 -2.00
CA TRP A 289 0.90 -5.07 -2.61
C TRP A 289 2.15 -4.22 -2.86
N GLU A 290 2.01 -2.91 -3.07
CA GLU A 290 3.13 -2.00 -3.35
C GLU A 290 4.07 -1.83 -2.15
N SER A 291 3.60 -2.16 -0.95
CA SER A 291 4.33 -1.98 0.30
C SER A 291 5.59 -2.83 0.41
N ILE A 292 5.62 -3.99 -0.25
CA ILE A 292 6.82 -4.84 -0.30
C ILE A 292 8.00 -4.12 -0.96
N GLY A 293 7.72 -3.20 -1.89
CA GLY A 293 8.75 -2.38 -2.54
C GLY A 293 9.49 -1.45 -1.57
N PHE A 294 8.88 -1.09 -0.43
CA PHE A 294 9.53 -0.25 0.58
C PHE A 294 10.62 -1.00 1.35
N VAL A 295 10.56 -2.33 1.36
CA VAL A 295 11.44 -3.21 2.14
C VAL A 295 12.23 -4.17 1.24
N ALA A 296 12.17 -3.97 -0.07
CA ALA A 296 12.77 -4.88 -1.05
C ALA A 296 14.29 -5.04 -0.89
N GLY A 297 14.99 -3.99 -0.45
CA GLY A 297 16.43 -4.02 -0.18
C GLY A 297 16.83 -4.69 1.14
N GLU A 298 15.86 -5.02 2.00
CA GLU A 298 16.08 -5.75 3.27
C GLU A 298 15.67 -7.23 3.18
N MET A 299 15.14 -7.66 2.03
CA MET A 299 14.75 -9.05 1.82
C MET A 299 15.98 -9.95 1.70
N THR A 300 15.93 -11.13 2.32
CA THR A 300 17.05 -12.09 2.30
C THR A 300 17.35 -12.61 0.89
N ASP A 301 16.31 -12.89 0.09
CA ASP A 301 16.43 -13.27 -1.32
C ASP A 301 15.32 -12.56 -2.13
N PRO A 302 15.55 -11.29 -2.56
CA PRO A 302 14.55 -10.54 -3.31
C PRO A 302 14.17 -11.25 -4.62
N SER A 303 15.11 -11.97 -5.24
CA SER A 303 14.90 -12.63 -6.54
C SER A 303 13.83 -13.72 -6.48
N ARG A 304 13.83 -14.46 -5.36
CA ARG A 304 12.89 -15.56 -5.12
C ARG A 304 11.65 -15.11 -4.36
N ASP A 305 11.83 -14.29 -3.33
CA ASP A 305 10.77 -14.01 -2.36
C ASP A 305 9.83 -12.91 -2.84
N LEU A 306 10.31 -11.87 -3.53
CA LEU A 306 9.46 -10.78 -4.01
C LEU A 306 8.34 -11.28 -4.95
N PRO A 307 8.62 -12.10 -5.99
CA PRO A 307 7.55 -12.63 -6.85
C PRO A 307 6.60 -13.54 -6.10
N ARG A 308 7.11 -14.34 -5.15
CA ARG A 308 6.30 -15.28 -4.36
C ARG A 308 5.37 -14.54 -3.41
N VAL A 309 5.85 -13.51 -2.73
CA VAL A 309 5.05 -12.70 -1.80
C VAL A 309 3.89 -12.05 -2.56
N ILE A 310 4.17 -11.36 -3.67
CA ILE A 310 3.14 -10.65 -4.43
C ILE A 310 2.10 -11.63 -5.00
N ASN A 311 2.53 -12.68 -5.70
CA ASN A 311 1.58 -13.62 -6.30
C ASN A 311 0.76 -14.38 -5.26
N THR A 312 1.37 -14.80 -4.15
CA THR A 312 0.64 -15.48 -3.07
C THR A 312 -0.35 -14.53 -2.40
N ALA A 313 0.06 -13.29 -2.12
CA ALA A 313 -0.81 -12.29 -1.51
C ALA A 313 -2.00 -11.95 -2.41
N MET A 314 -1.77 -11.74 -3.70
CA MET A 314 -2.84 -11.46 -4.67
C MET A 314 -3.81 -12.63 -4.79
N PHE A 315 -3.31 -13.86 -4.88
CA PHE A 315 -4.18 -15.04 -4.92
C PHE A 315 -5.06 -15.16 -3.67
N VAL A 316 -4.48 -14.99 -2.48
CA VAL A 316 -5.21 -15.05 -1.20
C VAL A 316 -6.23 -13.91 -1.12
N ALA A 317 -5.86 -12.68 -1.48
CA ALA A 317 -6.76 -11.54 -1.46
C ALA A 317 -7.92 -11.74 -2.44
N VAL A 318 -7.66 -12.01 -3.72
CA VAL A 318 -8.70 -12.19 -4.74
C VAL A 318 -9.68 -13.30 -4.35
N SER A 319 -9.15 -14.46 -3.95
CA SER A 319 -9.98 -15.58 -3.48
C SER A 319 -10.79 -15.20 -2.25
N GLY A 320 -10.18 -14.53 -1.27
CA GLY A 320 -10.85 -14.08 -0.06
C GLY A 320 -12.00 -13.12 -0.32
N PHE A 321 -11.78 -12.08 -1.14
CA PHE A 321 -12.81 -11.11 -1.50
C PHE A 321 -13.96 -11.75 -2.29
N VAL A 322 -13.66 -12.62 -3.26
CA VAL A 322 -14.69 -13.33 -4.04
C VAL A 322 -15.53 -14.24 -3.14
N LEU A 323 -14.89 -15.09 -2.33
CA LEU A 323 -15.58 -15.99 -1.42
C LEU A 323 -16.39 -15.25 -0.36
N MET A 324 -15.86 -14.16 0.17
CA MET A 324 -16.56 -13.29 1.13
C MET A 324 -17.84 -12.72 0.50
N ASN A 325 -17.78 -12.18 -0.71
CA ASN A 325 -18.95 -11.61 -1.37
C ASN A 325 -20.01 -12.67 -1.67
N ILE A 326 -19.60 -13.85 -2.14
CA ILE A 326 -20.52 -14.98 -2.32
C ILE A 326 -21.20 -15.34 -1.00
N ALA A 327 -20.44 -15.44 0.09
CA ALA A 327 -20.98 -15.76 1.41
C ALA A 327 -21.94 -14.69 1.94
N LEU A 328 -21.68 -13.41 1.67
CA LEU A 328 -22.58 -12.30 2.03
C LEU A 328 -23.93 -12.41 1.31
N PHE A 329 -23.93 -12.71 0.00
CA PHE A 329 -25.17 -12.90 -0.77
C PHE A 329 -25.93 -14.19 -0.42
N MET A 330 -25.24 -15.18 0.15
CA MET A 330 -25.86 -16.40 0.68
C MET A 330 -26.41 -16.23 2.11
N GLU A 331 -26.65 -14.99 2.55
CA GLU A 331 -27.26 -14.62 3.85
C GLU A 331 -26.53 -15.09 5.12
N PHE A 332 -25.19 -15.11 5.11
CA PHE A 332 -24.40 -15.53 6.28
C PHE A 332 -24.58 -14.64 7.54
N GLY A 333 -24.84 -13.33 7.40
CA GLY A 333 -24.61 -12.35 8.49
C GLY A 333 -25.79 -12.07 9.44
N LEU A 334 -26.94 -11.66 8.91
CA LEU A 334 -28.05 -11.17 9.74
C LEU A 334 -28.97 -12.28 10.25
N HIS A 335 -29.26 -13.29 9.43
CA HIS A 335 -30.21 -14.35 9.78
C HIS A 335 -29.60 -15.43 10.69
N VAL A 336 -28.30 -15.71 10.56
CA VAL A 336 -27.64 -16.83 11.27
C VAL A 336 -27.31 -16.50 12.72
N PHE A 337 -26.98 -15.23 13.01
CA PHE A 337 -26.48 -14.84 14.34
C PHE A 337 -27.36 -13.80 15.07
N GLY A 338 -28.42 -13.28 14.43
CA GLY A 338 -29.31 -12.28 15.02
C GLY A 338 -28.60 -10.99 15.47
N ALA A 339 -29.20 -10.26 16.40
CA ALA A 339 -28.64 -9.01 16.92
C ALA A 339 -27.24 -9.18 17.53
N THR A 340 -27.01 -10.27 18.26
CA THR A 340 -25.70 -10.59 18.86
C THR A 340 -24.63 -10.81 17.78
N GLY A 341 -25.00 -11.45 16.67
CA GLY A 341 -24.16 -11.60 15.49
C GLY A 341 -23.69 -10.31 14.86
N GLY A 342 -24.62 -9.38 14.66
CA GLY A 342 -24.32 -8.06 14.14
C GLY A 342 -23.31 -7.32 15.01
N THR A 343 -23.47 -7.39 16.34
CA THR A 343 -22.51 -6.80 17.29
C THR A 343 -21.12 -7.47 17.19
N VAL A 344 -21.06 -8.80 17.20
CA VAL A 344 -19.78 -9.53 17.08
C VAL A 344 -19.08 -9.22 15.76
N TYR A 345 -19.83 -9.24 14.65
CA TYR A 345 -19.31 -8.86 13.34
C TYR A 345 -18.74 -7.45 13.36
N SER A 346 -19.50 -6.47 13.86
CA SER A 346 -19.08 -5.07 13.93
C SER A 346 -17.82 -4.87 14.79
N LEU A 347 -17.67 -5.63 15.89
CA LEU A 347 -16.45 -5.63 16.70
C LEU A 347 -15.25 -6.24 15.95
N VAL A 348 -15.45 -7.33 15.22
CA VAL A 348 -14.40 -7.94 14.38
C VAL A 348 -13.96 -6.99 13.28
N VAL A 349 -14.90 -6.31 12.62
CA VAL A 349 -14.60 -5.28 11.61
C VAL A 349 -13.82 -4.13 12.25
N SER A 350 -14.24 -3.65 13.41
CA SER A 350 -13.54 -2.57 14.14
C SER A 350 -12.09 -2.96 14.49
N ALA A 351 -11.89 -4.18 15.01
CA ALA A 351 -10.56 -4.70 15.29
C ALA A 351 -9.70 -4.85 14.01
N SER A 352 -10.32 -5.28 12.90
CA SER A 352 -9.66 -5.33 11.59
C SER A 352 -9.18 -3.94 11.14
N CYS A 353 -10.01 -2.92 11.30
CA CYS A 353 -9.67 -1.54 10.94
C CYS A 353 -8.45 -1.04 11.75
N LEU A 354 -8.41 -1.29 13.07
CA LEU A 354 -7.26 -0.95 13.91
C LEU A 354 -5.98 -1.65 13.45
N GLY A 355 -6.08 -2.92 13.06
CA GLY A 355 -4.95 -3.65 12.46
C GLY A 355 -4.48 -3.07 11.13
N ALA A 356 -5.41 -2.62 10.28
CA ALA A 356 -5.08 -1.98 9.00
C ALA A 356 -4.44 -0.59 9.21
N LEU A 357 -4.90 0.18 10.19
CA LEU A 357 -4.26 1.44 10.60
C LEU A 357 -2.83 1.19 11.08
N ASN A 358 -2.62 0.17 11.92
CA ASN A 358 -1.31 -0.18 12.45
C ASN A 358 -0.31 -0.52 11.32
N ALA A 359 -0.73 -1.35 10.36
CA ALA A 359 0.08 -1.68 9.20
C ALA A 359 0.37 -0.45 8.31
N ASN A 360 -0.61 0.43 8.11
CA ASN A 360 -0.43 1.66 7.33
C ASN A 360 0.52 2.66 8.00
N VAL A 361 0.42 2.84 9.31
CA VAL A 361 1.34 3.70 10.09
C VAL A 361 2.77 3.18 9.96
N PHE A 362 2.96 1.87 10.11
CA PHE A 362 4.27 1.23 9.97
C PHE A 362 4.87 1.41 8.57
N ALA A 363 4.10 1.07 7.52
CA ALA A 363 4.56 1.18 6.14
C ALA A 363 4.83 2.64 5.72
N THR A 364 4.00 3.58 6.17
CA THR A 364 4.16 5.02 5.88
C THR A 364 5.40 5.58 6.56
N GLY A 365 5.70 5.15 7.79
CA GLY A 365 6.94 5.53 8.49
C GLY A 365 8.19 5.15 7.69
N ARG A 366 8.26 3.91 7.19
CA ARG A 366 9.39 3.44 6.34
C ARG A 366 9.51 4.23 5.04
N LEU A 367 8.38 4.53 4.40
CA LEU A 367 8.37 5.35 3.18
C LEU A 367 8.91 6.77 3.45
N ILE A 368 8.49 7.41 4.55
CA ILE A 368 8.96 8.75 4.92
C ILE A 368 10.47 8.75 5.19
N VAL A 369 11.00 7.72 5.86
CA VAL A 369 12.45 7.57 6.09
C VAL A 369 13.19 7.42 4.75
N ALA A 370 12.72 6.57 3.84
CA ALA A 370 13.31 6.40 2.51
C ALA A 370 13.25 7.69 1.67
N ALA A 371 12.16 8.45 1.75
CA ALA A 371 12.01 9.75 1.10
C ALA A 371 12.99 10.80 1.66
N SER A 372 13.19 10.82 2.98
CA SER A 372 14.12 11.72 3.65
C SER A 372 15.58 11.42 3.30
N LYS A 373 15.95 10.12 3.21
CA LYS A 373 17.28 9.68 2.74
C LYS A 373 17.59 10.15 1.32
N ASN A 374 16.57 10.23 0.47
CA ASN A 374 16.65 10.75 -0.90
C ASN A 374 16.56 12.29 -1.00
N HIS A 375 16.54 13.00 0.13
CA HIS A 375 16.41 14.47 0.20
C HIS A 375 15.09 15.03 -0.37
N TYR A 376 14.07 14.19 -0.54
CA TYR A 376 12.73 14.62 -0.95
C TYR A 376 11.94 15.22 0.23
N PHE A 377 12.25 14.78 1.45
CA PHE A 377 11.69 15.31 2.69
C PHE A 377 12.78 15.83 3.63
N PRO A 378 12.43 16.71 4.60
CA PRO A 378 13.39 17.23 5.57
C PRO A 378 14.14 16.11 6.30
N LYS A 379 15.47 16.27 6.43
CA LYS A 379 16.38 15.28 7.04
C LYS A 379 15.97 14.83 8.46
N PHE A 380 15.25 15.67 9.20
CA PHE A 380 14.70 15.33 10.52
C PHE A 380 13.88 14.02 10.51
N PHE A 381 13.16 13.72 9.42
CA PHE A 381 12.33 12.51 9.33
C PHE A 381 13.09 11.21 9.04
N GLY A 382 14.38 11.28 8.68
CA GLY A 382 15.18 10.12 8.26
C GLY A 382 16.34 9.80 9.20
N ASN A 383 16.28 10.31 10.44
CA ASN A 383 17.40 10.22 11.36
C ASN A 383 17.43 8.85 12.06
N ASP A 384 17.97 7.85 11.37
CA ASP A 384 18.02 6.46 11.84
C ASP A 384 19.14 6.17 12.84
N HIS A 385 19.98 7.14 13.19
CA HIS A 385 21.14 6.94 14.07
C HIS A 385 21.26 8.09 15.07
N CYS A 386 20.62 7.94 16.23
CA CYS A 386 21.19 8.49 17.45
C CYS A 386 21.90 7.31 18.12
N SER A 387 23.23 7.38 18.17
CA SER A 387 24.06 6.32 18.73
C SER A 387 24.06 6.36 20.26
N ALA A 388 23.66 7.51 20.81
CA ALA A 388 23.47 7.74 22.24
C ALA A 388 22.11 8.40 22.52
N ARG A 389 21.58 8.09 23.70
CA ARG A 389 20.36 8.68 24.28
C ARG A 389 20.34 10.22 24.22
N GLU A 390 21.48 10.84 24.54
CA GLU A 390 21.61 12.30 24.52
C GLU A 390 21.43 12.87 23.11
N GLU A 391 21.97 12.24 22.07
CA GLU A 391 21.84 12.69 20.67
C GLU A 391 20.38 12.69 20.21
N GLU A 392 19.60 11.69 20.62
CA GLU A 392 18.18 11.57 20.31
C GLU A 392 17.36 12.69 20.97
N SER A 393 17.58 12.90 22.26
CA SER A 393 16.89 13.93 23.04
C SER A 393 17.17 15.33 22.49
N LEU A 394 18.42 15.58 22.07
CA LEU A 394 18.89 16.88 21.60
C LEU A 394 18.39 17.17 20.17
N SER A 395 18.33 16.14 19.32
CA SER A 395 17.75 16.23 17.97
C SER A 395 16.25 16.51 18.03
N THR A 396 15.51 15.77 18.87
CA THR A 396 14.07 15.93 19.05
C THR A 396 13.71 17.31 19.61
N ARG A 397 14.45 17.79 20.62
CA ARG A 397 14.29 19.16 21.15
C ARG A 397 14.59 20.23 20.11
N LYS A 398 15.66 20.10 19.33
CA LYS A 398 15.99 21.05 18.24
C LYS A 398 14.91 21.09 17.16
N ALA A 399 14.33 19.95 16.79
CA ALA A 399 13.27 19.90 15.80
C ALA A 399 11.96 20.56 16.28
N LEU A 400 11.64 20.40 17.57
CA LEU A 400 10.41 20.92 18.17
C LEU A 400 10.50 22.39 18.59
N GLN A 401 11.67 23.02 18.57
CA GLN A 401 11.87 24.44 18.92
C GLN A 401 11.02 25.42 18.09
N ARG A 402 10.59 25.01 16.89
CA ARG A 402 9.76 25.84 15.99
C ARG A 402 8.25 25.67 16.21
N PHE A 403 7.83 24.74 17.07
CA PHE A 403 6.42 24.45 17.33
C PHE A 403 5.90 25.15 18.60
N PRO A 404 4.59 25.40 18.71
CA PRO A 404 4.00 25.99 19.91
C PRO A 404 4.28 25.17 21.16
N ALA A 405 4.55 25.85 22.30
CA ALA A 405 4.96 25.22 23.56
C ALA A 405 4.04 24.08 24.03
N LEU A 406 2.73 24.22 23.80
CA LEU A 406 1.71 23.25 24.19
C LEU A 406 1.82 21.95 23.39
N VAL A 407 2.11 22.04 22.09
CA VAL A 407 2.33 20.89 21.20
C VAL A 407 3.70 20.27 21.46
N SER A 408 4.74 21.10 21.58
CA SER A 408 6.09 20.61 21.84
C SER A 408 6.21 19.93 23.19
N ALA A 409 5.54 20.41 24.25
CA ALA A 409 5.58 19.80 25.57
C ALA A 409 4.98 18.38 25.58
N GLY A 410 3.83 18.18 24.91
CA GLY A 410 3.21 16.86 24.79
C GLY A 410 4.09 15.88 24.01
N ILE A 411 4.65 16.32 22.87
CA ILE A 411 5.54 15.49 22.06
C ILE A 411 6.84 15.19 22.80
N LEU A 412 7.43 16.15 23.52
CA LEU A 412 8.65 15.94 24.30
C LEU A 412 8.43 14.99 25.48
N TRP A 413 7.34 15.16 26.22
CA TRP A 413 6.98 14.24 27.31
C TRP A 413 6.84 12.80 26.78
N PHE A 414 6.17 12.65 25.64
CA PHE A 414 5.99 11.36 25.01
C PHE A 414 7.32 10.80 24.49
N ALA A 415 8.13 11.63 23.81
CA ALA A 415 9.46 11.26 23.31
C ALA A 415 10.36 10.78 24.44
N GLU A 416 10.46 11.50 25.56
CA GLU A 416 11.24 11.10 26.74
C GLU A 416 10.76 9.76 27.32
N ARG A 417 9.44 9.50 27.28
CA ARG A 417 8.87 8.21 27.72
C ARG A 417 9.22 7.06 26.78
N THR A 418 9.24 7.32 25.48
CA THR A 418 9.68 6.32 24.48
C THR A 418 11.18 6.09 24.50
N GLU A 419 11.97 7.15 24.75
CA GLU A 419 13.42 7.14 24.84
C GLU A 419 13.89 6.33 26.05
N THR A 420 13.29 6.54 27.23
CA THR A 420 13.55 5.71 28.42
C THR A 420 13.25 4.24 28.17
N LEU A 421 12.13 3.92 27.51
CA LEU A 421 11.83 2.54 27.13
C LEU A 421 12.85 1.96 26.13
N ARG A 422 13.34 2.76 25.18
CA ARG A 422 14.30 2.32 24.17
C ARG A 422 15.68 2.04 24.76
N TRP A 423 16.24 2.99 25.49
CA TRP A 423 17.62 2.93 25.99
C TRP A 423 17.73 2.14 27.30
N ASP A 424 16.79 2.28 28.23
CA ASP A 424 16.89 1.61 29.54
C ASP A 424 16.40 0.16 29.50
N LYS A 425 15.41 -0.16 28.63
CA LYS A 425 14.90 -1.55 28.48
C LYS A 425 15.46 -2.30 27.26
N LYS A 426 16.42 -1.72 26.53
CA LYS A 426 17.05 -2.30 25.33
C LYS A 426 16.04 -2.90 24.36
N VAL A 427 14.94 -2.20 24.08
CA VAL A 427 13.97 -2.64 23.08
C VAL A 427 14.60 -2.42 21.70
N PRO A 428 14.99 -3.47 20.94
CA PRO A 428 15.63 -3.29 19.66
C PRO A 428 14.72 -2.54 18.69
N MET A 429 15.30 -1.54 18.04
CA MET A 429 14.78 -0.94 16.82
C MET A 429 15.32 -1.78 15.66
N ASP A 430 14.80 -3.00 15.52
CA ASP A 430 14.97 -3.72 14.25
C ASP A 430 14.11 -2.95 13.24
N PHE A 431 14.72 -1.94 12.64
CA PHE A 431 14.14 -1.09 11.61
C PHE A 431 14.04 -1.82 10.30
#